data_AF-A0A935Y5P8-F1
#
_entry.id   AF-A0A935Y5P8-F1
#
_cell.length_a   1.000
_cell.length_b   1.000
_cell.length_c   1.000
_cell.angle_alpha   90.00
_cell.angle_beta   90.00
_cell.angle_gamma   90.00
#
_symmetry.space_group_name_H-M   'P 1'
#
loop_
_entity.id
_entity.type
_entity.pdbx_description
1 polymer ?
#
loop_
_entity_poly.entity_id
_entity_poly.type
_entity_poly.pdbx_seq_one_letter_code
_entity_poly.pdbx_strand_id
1 'polypeptide(L)'
;MQTKPSFDKDPESSSQYKTIRYLAENVHDFAWFASKRFYVQKSNCQVQVFKNIETWGFFENPKFWSKSAEYVKRAVEFYSANVGTYPWPQATAVEAALSAGGGMEYPMITVISGANDDASLDNVITHEVGHNWFYGILGSNEREHPFMDEGINTYYENRYMDSFYAVREGFLPRKWNKYLGNLDQNQLGFRVFQRSHLSQHPDQHSANFFSWNYGIDVYSNRGYYLEYLEKYWGKKKFDSAMKNYYNEWKFKHPYPEDLKASLEKNAGEDLSWLFEGLLQSDNKTDYAIRSLKKNADGSQLILKNHGKIAAPIKITAWVKDSIYFENWVPGFEREMKLPFPNRNWTKIELDRELRSTDLYPSNNTYRPNRLFPKCDPIRLSLLPLMEKPSYNLIGITPLVGWNDYNKWMLGALISNPVLPQQKFKWSLQPMYSTETKHLVGKLNLSYSRFIIGKPLYKIDFGLKAKQFAYTRILSDQQILNYNQLSPFVALNFIHDHSILSNGELKYQVHFIQDQVLNYSEKLPITDHVNNVIHQLKYTFVKTHGLGNLRASANLQYERYKIINSDKEQYLRLDLDCYQNWIYKKEEG
;
A
#
# COMPACT_ATOMS: atom_id res chain seq x y z
N MET A 1 18.75 -5.70 46.65
CA MET A 1 19.54 -5.74 45.39
C MET A 1 19.94 -7.19 45.16
N GLN A 2 19.15 -7.94 44.39
CA GLN A 2 19.61 -9.23 43.84
C GLN A 2 20.29 -8.93 42.51
N THR A 3 21.54 -9.38 42.40
CA THR A 3 22.42 -9.21 41.26
C THR A 3 21.86 -9.93 40.03
N LYS A 4 21.97 -9.27 38.86
CA LYS A 4 21.70 -9.88 37.55
C LYS A 4 22.46 -11.21 37.43
N PRO A 5 21.83 -12.32 37.01
CA PRO A 5 22.58 -13.47 36.51
C PRO A 5 23.36 -13.02 35.27
N SER A 6 24.65 -13.35 35.17
CA SER A 6 25.41 -13.10 33.93
C SER A 6 24.87 -14.05 32.85
N PHE A 7 24.39 -13.50 31.74
CA PHE A 7 23.88 -14.24 30.58
C PHE A 7 24.97 -14.97 29.77
N ASP A 8 26.22 -14.95 30.25
CA ASP A 8 27.41 -15.37 29.49
C ASP A 8 27.82 -16.84 29.68
N LYS A 9 27.17 -17.61 30.57
CA LYS A 9 27.49 -19.03 30.76
C LYS A 9 26.24 -19.92 30.80
N ASP A 10 26.20 -20.92 29.92
CA ASP A 10 25.13 -21.92 29.92
C ASP A 10 25.08 -22.68 31.25
N PRO A 11 23.86 -23.00 31.77
CA PRO A 11 23.73 -23.87 32.92
C PRO A 11 24.36 -25.24 32.64
N GLU A 12 25.08 -25.82 33.61
CA GLU A 12 25.65 -27.16 33.46
C GLU A 12 24.53 -28.21 33.23
N SER A 13 24.80 -29.20 32.37
CA SER A 13 23.86 -30.31 32.16
C SER A 13 23.84 -31.22 33.37
N SER A 14 22.67 -31.77 33.71
CA SER A 14 22.59 -32.94 34.59
C SER A 14 23.32 -34.14 33.95
N SER A 15 24.03 -34.92 34.77
CA SER A 15 24.59 -36.21 34.35
C SER A 15 23.54 -37.33 34.25
N GLN A 16 22.33 -37.10 34.75
CA GLN A 16 21.19 -38.02 34.62
C GLN A 16 20.29 -37.61 33.46
N TYR A 17 20.02 -38.56 32.56
CA TYR A 17 19.07 -38.36 31.46
C TYR A 17 17.62 -38.41 31.93
N LYS A 18 16.78 -37.54 31.37
CA LYS A 18 15.32 -37.54 31.54
C LYS A 18 14.68 -37.82 30.18
N THR A 19 13.72 -38.73 30.13
CA THR A 19 12.89 -38.97 28.94
C THR A 19 11.53 -38.32 29.14
N ILE A 20 11.10 -37.50 28.17
CA ILE A 20 9.75 -36.91 28.12
C ILE A 20 9.10 -37.39 26.83
N ARG A 21 7.84 -37.82 26.91
CA ARG A 21 7.07 -38.32 25.76
C ARG A 21 5.89 -37.39 25.51
N TYR A 22 5.72 -36.98 24.26
CA TYR A 22 4.63 -36.13 23.80
C TYR A 22 3.82 -36.90 22.76
N LEU A 23 2.49 -36.73 22.77
CA LEU A 23 1.56 -37.28 21.78
C LEU A 23 0.77 -36.12 21.17
N ALA A 24 0.75 -36.05 19.85
CA ALA A 24 -0.04 -35.10 19.08
C ALA A 24 -0.88 -35.86 18.06
N GLU A 25 -2.20 -35.66 18.10
CA GLU A 25 -3.15 -36.30 17.19
C GLU A 25 -3.76 -35.27 16.25
N ASN A 26 -4.01 -35.67 15.00
CA ASN A 26 -4.57 -34.82 13.94
C ASN A 26 -3.74 -33.54 13.72
N VAL A 27 -2.42 -33.71 13.63
CA VAL A 27 -1.46 -32.66 13.24
C VAL A 27 -0.76 -33.09 11.96
N HIS A 28 -0.48 -32.14 11.07
CA HIS A 28 0.21 -32.40 9.80
C HIS A 28 1.70 -31.98 9.84
N ASP A 29 2.11 -31.25 10.86
CA ASP A 29 3.48 -30.82 11.11
C ASP A 29 3.82 -30.90 12.61
N PHE A 30 5.11 -30.92 12.97
CA PHE A 30 5.56 -30.94 14.35
C PHE A 30 6.85 -30.14 14.56
N ALA A 31 6.94 -29.50 15.74
CA ALA A 31 8.16 -28.84 16.20
C ALA A 31 8.44 -29.15 17.68
N TRP A 32 9.69 -28.96 18.08
CA TRP A 32 10.10 -29.04 19.48
C TRP A 32 11.23 -28.05 19.75
N PHE A 33 11.23 -27.50 20.96
CA PHE A 33 12.22 -26.54 21.43
C PHE A 33 12.76 -26.99 22.77
N ALA A 34 14.06 -26.81 22.96
CA ALA A 34 14.73 -27.11 24.21
C ALA A 34 15.81 -26.06 24.47
N SER A 35 15.73 -25.39 25.61
CA SER A 35 16.79 -24.52 26.13
C SER A 35 16.86 -24.70 27.64
N LYS A 36 18.08 -24.66 28.18
CA LYS A 36 18.29 -24.62 29.63
C LYS A 36 17.99 -23.24 30.22
N ARG A 37 17.82 -22.22 29.36
CA ARG A 37 17.63 -20.83 29.73
C ARG A 37 16.17 -20.40 29.73
N PHE A 38 15.25 -21.28 29.31
CA PHE A 38 13.83 -20.93 29.28
C PHE A 38 13.28 -20.68 30.68
N TYR A 39 12.79 -19.47 30.89
CA TYR A 39 11.67 -19.23 31.78
C TYR A 39 10.43 -19.88 31.18
N VAL A 40 9.63 -20.52 32.02
CA VAL A 40 8.40 -21.19 31.62
C VAL A 40 7.23 -20.59 32.38
N GLN A 41 6.22 -20.15 31.64
CA GLN A 41 4.94 -19.72 32.17
C GLN A 41 3.84 -20.67 31.73
N LYS A 42 2.90 -20.92 32.64
CA LYS A 42 1.74 -21.78 32.41
C LYS A 42 0.47 -21.04 32.80
N SER A 43 -0.57 -21.16 31.99
CA SER A 43 -1.93 -20.78 32.30
C SER A 43 -2.90 -21.84 31.76
N ASN A 44 -4.19 -21.60 31.92
CA ASN A 44 -5.25 -22.46 31.39
C ASN A 44 -6.44 -21.61 30.94
N CYS A 45 -7.13 -22.10 29.91
CA CYS A 45 -8.38 -21.53 29.43
C CYS A 45 -9.43 -22.61 29.20
N GLN A 46 -10.69 -22.21 29.30
CA GLN A 46 -11.83 -23.10 29.09
C GLN A 46 -12.59 -22.64 27.84
N VAL A 47 -12.45 -23.40 26.75
CA VAL A 47 -13.00 -23.02 25.44
C VAL A 47 -14.41 -23.60 25.20
N GLN A 48 -14.76 -24.66 25.95
CA GLN A 48 -16.10 -25.26 26.03
C GLN A 48 -16.28 -25.91 27.40
N VAL A 49 -17.52 -26.27 27.74
CA VAL A 49 -17.82 -27.06 28.93
C VAL A 49 -17.00 -28.37 28.90
N PHE A 50 -16.27 -28.65 29.98
CA PHE A 50 -15.31 -29.75 30.13
C PHE A 50 -14.08 -29.75 29.19
N LYS A 51 -13.82 -28.66 28.46
CA LYS A 51 -12.64 -28.55 27.60
C LYS A 51 -11.66 -27.48 28.09
N ASN A 52 -10.67 -27.93 28.86
CA ASN A 52 -9.57 -27.11 29.34
C ASN A 52 -8.36 -27.24 28.41
N ILE A 53 -7.77 -26.10 28.06
CA ILE A 53 -6.55 -26.02 27.23
C ILE A 53 -5.45 -25.43 28.09
N GLU A 54 -4.30 -26.10 28.16
CA GLU A 54 -3.11 -25.57 28.81
C GLU A 54 -2.41 -24.58 27.88
N THR A 55 -2.07 -23.39 28.39
CA THR A 55 -1.35 -22.39 27.61
C THR A 55 0.01 -22.13 28.20
N TRP A 56 1.01 -22.03 27.33
CA TRP A 56 2.41 -21.97 27.75
C TRP A 56 3.19 -20.86 27.06
N GLY A 57 4.15 -20.30 27.79
CA GLY A 57 5.14 -19.35 27.29
C GLY A 57 6.54 -19.76 27.69
N PHE A 58 7.43 -19.95 26.72
CA PHE A 58 8.84 -20.30 26.92
C PHE A 58 9.71 -19.16 26.40
N PHE A 59 10.57 -18.58 27.23
CA PHE A 59 11.35 -17.41 26.82
C PHE A 59 12.65 -17.26 27.59
N GLU A 60 13.62 -16.55 27.04
CA GLU A 60 14.89 -16.27 27.69
C GLU A 60 14.93 -14.83 28.26
N ASN A 61 14.19 -13.90 27.65
CA ASN A 61 14.15 -12.49 28.07
C ASN A 61 12.80 -12.10 28.71
N PRO A 62 12.74 -11.95 30.05
CA PRO A 62 11.48 -11.71 30.75
C PRO A 62 10.84 -10.33 30.52
N LYS A 63 11.54 -9.38 29.89
CA LYS A 63 11.16 -7.96 29.88
C LYS A 63 9.71 -7.72 29.43
N PHE A 64 9.29 -8.32 28.31
CA PHE A 64 7.92 -8.23 27.79
C PHE A 64 7.20 -9.59 27.77
N TRP A 65 7.94 -10.70 27.90
CA TRP A 65 7.41 -12.06 27.83
C TRP A 65 6.69 -12.55 29.09
N SER A 66 6.73 -11.76 30.17
CA SER A 66 6.10 -12.11 31.46
C SER A 66 4.57 -12.31 31.42
N LYS A 67 3.90 -12.00 30.31
CA LYS A 67 2.47 -12.25 30.08
C LYS A 67 2.20 -13.22 28.90
N SER A 68 3.23 -13.85 28.36
CA SER A 68 3.13 -14.68 27.14
C SER A 68 2.08 -15.78 27.25
N ALA A 69 2.04 -16.55 28.34
CA ALA A 69 1.03 -17.59 28.54
C ALA A 69 -0.41 -17.03 28.67
N GLU A 70 -0.57 -15.79 29.13
CA GLU A 70 -1.86 -15.08 29.18
C GLU A 70 -2.29 -14.63 27.78
N TYR A 71 -1.37 -14.12 26.96
CA TYR A 71 -1.64 -13.76 25.56
C TYR A 71 -2.04 -14.98 24.73
N VAL A 72 -1.34 -16.11 24.89
CA VAL A 72 -1.74 -17.38 24.26
C VAL A 72 -3.15 -17.79 24.70
N LYS A 73 -3.47 -17.68 26.00
CA LYS A 73 -4.81 -17.94 26.53
C LYS A 73 -5.87 -17.08 25.86
N ARG A 74 -5.65 -15.76 25.82
CA ARG A 74 -6.59 -14.80 25.24
C ARG A 74 -6.82 -15.09 23.76
N ALA A 75 -5.76 -15.38 23.00
CA ALA A 75 -5.87 -15.76 21.60
C ALA A 75 -6.69 -17.05 21.42
N VAL A 76 -6.40 -18.11 22.20
CA VAL A 76 -7.14 -19.39 22.12
C VAL A 76 -8.63 -19.20 22.43
N GLU A 77 -8.97 -18.41 23.46
CA GLU A 77 -10.36 -18.09 23.81
C GLU A 77 -11.05 -17.30 22.69
N PHE A 78 -10.37 -16.29 22.15
CA PHE A 78 -10.90 -15.44 21.08
C PHE A 78 -11.20 -16.23 19.80
N TYR A 79 -10.24 -16.98 19.29
CA TYR A 79 -10.41 -17.78 18.08
C TYR A 79 -11.44 -18.90 18.28
N SER A 80 -11.47 -19.51 19.47
CA SER A 80 -12.51 -20.49 19.82
C SER A 80 -13.92 -19.91 19.76
N ALA A 81 -14.08 -18.66 20.19
CA ALA A 81 -15.37 -17.98 20.19
C ALA A 81 -15.79 -17.45 18.80
N ASN A 82 -14.83 -17.03 17.97
CA ASN A 82 -15.09 -16.33 16.71
C ASN A 82 -14.99 -17.22 15.45
N VAL A 83 -14.17 -18.28 15.47
CA VAL A 83 -13.95 -19.18 14.34
C VAL A 83 -14.54 -20.56 14.62
N GLY A 84 -14.16 -21.17 15.74
CA GLY A 84 -14.66 -22.48 16.14
C GLY A 84 -13.75 -23.15 17.17
N THR A 85 -14.21 -24.17 17.86
CA THR A 85 -13.53 -24.63 19.09
C THR A 85 -12.17 -25.28 18.86
N TYR A 86 -11.15 -24.77 19.54
CA TYR A 86 -9.80 -25.35 19.57
C TYR A 86 -9.83 -26.85 19.93
N PRO A 87 -9.29 -27.75 19.09
CA PRO A 87 -9.40 -29.19 19.30
C PRO A 87 -8.38 -29.75 20.29
N TRP A 88 -7.18 -29.18 20.33
CA TRP A 88 -6.02 -29.76 20.99
C TRP A 88 -5.92 -29.40 22.48
N PRO A 89 -5.15 -30.16 23.29
CA PRO A 89 -5.10 -29.97 24.74
C PRO A 89 -4.21 -28.82 25.20
N GLN A 90 -3.36 -28.28 24.32
CA GLN A 90 -2.43 -27.20 24.68
C GLN A 90 -2.15 -26.24 23.52
N ALA A 91 -1.69 -25.04 23.84
CA ALA A 91 -1.11 -24.07 22.91
C ALA A 91 0.12 -23.39 23.55
N THR A 92 1.18 -23.18 22.79
CA THR A 92 2.48 -22.75 23.31
C THR A 92 3.10 -21.66 22.45
N ALA A 93 3.63 -20.60 23.08
CA ALA A 93 4.52 -19.63 22.44
C ALA A 93 5.95 -19.78 22.94
N VAL A 94 6.92 -19.77 22.03
CA VAL A 94 8.35 -19.95 22.31
C VAL A 94 9.15 -18.79 21.74
N GLU A 95 9.98 -18.14 22.57
CA GLU A 95 10.97 -17.16 22.12
C GLU A 95 12.16 -17.90 21.51
N ALA A 96 12.42 -17.70 20.22
CA ALA A 96 13.64 -18.17 19.58
C ALA A 96 14.02 -17.27 18.39
N ALA A 97 15.29 -17.33 17.99
CA ALA A 97 15.75 -16.62 16.80
C ALA A 97 15.20 -17.28 15.53
N LEU A 98 14.67 -16.47 14.61
CA LEU A 98 14.19 -16.89 13.29
C LEU A 98 15.07 -16.30 12.19
N SER A 99 15.26 -17.05 11.10
CA SER A 99 16.01 -16.60 9.93
C SER A 99 15.18 -15.69 9.01
N ALA A 100 13.85 -15.74 9.10
CA ALA A 100 12.90 -14.91 8.36
C ALA A 100 11.55 -14.86 9.13
N GLY A 101 10.80 -13.76 8.99
CA GLY A 101 9.48 -13.60 9.62
C GLY A 101 9.50 -13.09 11.06
N GLY A 102 8.31 -12.79 11.60
CA GLY A 102 8.09 -12.43 13.01
C GLY A 102 7.80 -13.64 13.90
N GLY A 103 7.24 -14.71 13.32
CA GLY A 103 6.98 -15.98 13.99
C GLY A 103 6.96 -17.15 13.00
N MET A 104 6.62 -18.34 13.52
CA MET A 104 6.41 -19.57 12.73
C MET A 104 5.43 -20.49 13.47
N GLU A 105 4.47 -21.03 12.73
CA GLU A 105 3.18 -21.54 13.21
C GLU A 105 3.02 -23.07 13.18
N TYR A 106 3.72 -23.81 14.03
CA TYR A 106 3.47 -25.25 14.14
C TYR A 106 2.17 -25.54 14.90
N PRO A 107 1.47 -26.66 14.61
CA PRO A 107 0.34 -27.10 15.41
C PRO A 107 0.67 -27.14 16.91
N MET A 108 -0.12 -26.42 17.71
CA MET A 108 0.04 -26.20 19.16
C MET A 108 1.30 -25.44 19.62
N ILE A 109 2.27 -25.14 18.76
CA ILE A 109 3.55 -24.55 19.14
C ILE A 109 3.95 -23.47 18.13
N THR A 110 3.95 -22.22 18.57
CA THR A 110 4.50 -21.12 17.78
C THR A 110 5.87 -20.68 18.27
N VAL A 111 6.73 -20.30 17.33
CA VAL A 111 7.96 -19.55 17.59
C VAL A 111 7.72 -18.07 17.36
N ILE A 112 8.29 -17.22 18.19
CA ILE A 112 8.15 -15.76 18.12
C ILE A 112 9.54 -15.12 18.20
N SER A 113 9.75 -14.11 17.36
CA SER A 113 10.93 -13.25 17.39
C SER A 113 10.55 -11.78 17.13
N GLY A 114 11.44 -10.84 17.46
CA GLY A 114 11.32 -9.44 17.00
C GLY A 114 10.30 -8.54 17.73
N ALA A 115 9.57 -9.03 18.73
CA ALA A 115 8.68 -8.20 19.55
C ALA A 115 9.46 -7.24 20.48
N ASN A 116 9.02 -5.99 20.59
CA ASN A 116 9.76 -4.90 21.27
C ASN A 116 9.02 -4.29 22.48
N ASP A 117 7.74 -4.59 22.64
CA ASP A 117 6.88 -4.17 23.75
C ASP A 117 5.69 -5.13 23.96
N ASP A 118 4.94 -4.96 25.05
CA ASP A 118 3.79 -5.81 25.42
C ASP A 118 2.73 -5.92 24.30
N ALA A 119 2.44 -4.83 23.58
CA ALA A 119 1.40 -4.80 22.57
C ALA A 119 1.84 -5.49 21.27
N SER A 120 3.09 -5.26 20.86
CA SER A 120 3.69 -5.97 19.74
C SER A 120 3.84 -7.47 20.03
N LEU A 121 4.17 -7.86 21.26
CA LEU A 121 4.25 -9.28 21.64
C LEU A 121 2.88 -9.96 21.61
N ASP A 122 1.83 -9.34 22.18
CA ASP A 122 0.46 -9.88 22.15
C ASP A 122 -0.05 -10.00 20.71
N ASN A 123 0.28 -9.01 19.85
CA ASN A 123 -0.06 -9.06 18.43
C ASN A 123 0.57 -10.26 17.72
N VAL A 124 1.90 -10.42 17.79
CA VAL A 124 2.59 -11.53 17.12
C VAL A 124 2.15 -12.88 17.70
N ILE A 125 2.04 -13.02 19.04
CA ILE A 125 1.51 -14.25 19.65
C ILE A 125 0.11 -14.57 19.14
N THR A 126 -0.76 -13.56 19.00
CA THR A 126 -2.13 -13.77 18.51
C THR A 126 -2.16 -14.19 17.04
N HIS A 127 -1.32 -13.59 16.19
CA HIS A 127 -1.16 -13.99 14.80
C HIS A 127 -0.74 -15.45 14.73
N GLU A 128 0.36 -15.81 15.39
CA GLU A 128 0.89 -17.16 15.27
C GLU A 128 0.03 -18.25 15.94
N VAL A 129 -0.62 -17.94 17.07
CA VAL A 129 -1.61 -18.84 17.66
C VAL A 129 -2.82 -18.99 16.74
N GLY A 130 -3.22 -17.93 16.03
CA GLY A 130 -4.34 -17.94 15.09
C GLY A 130 -4.16 -18.91 13.92
N HIS A 131 -2.93 -19.09 13.43
CA HIS A 131 -2.59 -20.09 12.41
C HIS A 131 -2.93 -21.53 12.82
N ASN A 132 -3.10 -21.81 14.12
CA ASN A 132 -3.62 -23.11 14.54
C ASN A 132 -4.99 -23.40 13.90
N TRP A 133 -5.82 -22.39 13.60
CA TRP A 133 -7.11 -22.58 12.94
C TRP A 133 -6.99 -22.80 11.45
N PHE A 134 -6.30 -21.94 10.72
CA PHE A 134 -6.35 -21.91 9.25
C PHE A 134 -5.28 -22.79 8.60
N TYR A 135 -4.07 -22.81 9.11
CA TYR A 135 -3.03 -23.76 8.73
C TYR A 135 -3.18 -25.08 9.49
N GLY A 136 -3.13 -25.06 10.82
CA GLY A 136 -3.05 -26.28 11.64
C GLY A 136 -4.28 -27.19 11.53
N ILE A 137 -5.46 -26.67 11.86
CA ILE A 137 -6.70 -27.46 11.97
C ILE A 137 -7.38 -27.63 10.62
N LEU A 138 -7.46 -26.56 9.82
CA LEU A 138 -8.07 -26.63 8.49
C LEU A 138 -7.12 -27.18 7.44
N GLY A 139 -5.81 -27.19 7.64
CA GLY A 139 -4.86 -27.75 6.68
C GLY A 139 -4.80 -26.98 5.36
N SER A 140 -4.99 -25.65 5.38
CA SER A 140 -4.90 -24.86 4.15
C SER A 140 -3.46 -24.84 3.60
N ASN A 141 -3.33 -24.81 2.28
CA ASN A 141 -2.02 -24.82 1.62
C ASN A 141 -1.47 -23.39 1.51
N GLU A 142 -0.68 -22.98 2.49
CA GLU A 142 -0.03 -21.65 2.53
C GLU A 142 0.86 -21.35 1.31
N ARG A 143 1.38 -22.40 0.66
CA ARG A 143 2.33 -22.24 -0.44
C ARG A 143 1.63 -21.96 -1.76
N GLU A 144 0.53 -22.64 -2.03
CA GLU A 144 -0.29 -22.42 -3.24
C GLU A 144 -1.29 -21.27 -3.05
N HIS A 145 -1.92 -21.22 -1.88
CA HIS A 145 -3.00 -20.30 -1.55
C HIS A 145 -2.72 -19.59 -0.23
N PRO A 146 -1.66 -18.75 -0.15
CA PRO A 146 -1.26 -18.08 1.09
C PRO A 146 -2.36 -17.21 1.71
N PHE A 147 -3.46 -16.96 0.98
CA PHE A 147 -4.62 -16.18 1.41
C PHE A 147 -5.52 -16.86 2.40
N MET A 148 -5.62 -18.18 2.29
CA MET A 148 -6.49 -18.95 3.15
C MET A 148 -5.95 -19.02 4.58
N ASP A 149 -4.64 -18.87 4.73
CA ASP A 149 -3.99 -18.87 6.02
C ASP A 149 -3.69 -17.45 6.49
N GLU A 150 -2.59 -16.84 6.02
CA GLU A 150 -2.14 -15.51 6.43
C GLU A 150 -3.23 -14.43 6.32
N GLY A 151 -3.99 -14.44 5.23
CA GLY A 151 -5.03 -13.45 4.97
C GLY A 151 -6.20 -13.52 5.95
N ILE A 152 -6.75 -14.72 6.13
CA ILE A 152 -7.87 -14.95 7.03
C ILE A 152 -7.41 -14.76 8.48
N ASN A 153 -6.21 -15.23 8.80
CA ASN A 153 -5.60 -15.07 10.12
C ASN A 153 -5.43 -13.59 10.49
N THR A 154 -4.84 -12.78 9.61
CA THR A 154 -4.71 -11.32 9.81
C THR A 154 -6.07 -10.63 10.02
N TYR A 155 -7.15 -11.07 9.38
CA TYR A 155 -8.48 -10.50 9.64
C TYR A 155 -8.93 -10.73 11.10
N TYR A 156 -8.76 -11.95 11.62
CA TYR A 156 -9.15 -12.27 13.01
C TYR A 156 -8.20 -11.66 14.04
N GLU A 157 -6.90 -11.65 13.75
CA GLU A 157 -5.89 -10.95 14.54
C GLU A 157 -6.26 -9.46 14.71
N ASN A 158 -6.64 -8.79 13.63
CA ASN A 158 -7.12 -7.41 13.66
C ASN A 158 -8.35 -7.21 14.57
N ARG A 159 -9.32 -8.13 14.53
CA ARG A 159 -10.50 -8.10 15.41
C ARG A 159 -10.13 -8.35 16.88
N TYR A 160 -9.16 -9.21 17.13
CA TYR A 160 -8.62 -9.42 18.47
C TYR A 160 -7.99 -8.13 18.98
N MET A 161 -7.08 -7.53 18.22
CA MET A 161 -6.34 -6.33 18.64
C MET A 161 -7.27 -5.16 18.94
N ASP A 162 -8.36 -4.98 18.16
CA ASP A 162 -9.41 -3.99 18.45
C ASP A 162 -10.12 -4.18 19.79
N SER A 163 -10.17 -5.40 20.29
CA SER A 163 -10.87 -5.71 21.54
C SER A 163 -10.06 -5.31 22.78
N PHE A 164 -8.75 -5.11 22.63
CA PHE A 164 -7.83 -4.87 23.75
C PHE A 164 -6.99 -3.59 23.61
N TYR A 165 -6.83 -3.07 22.39
CA TYR A 165 -5.99 -1.91 22.10
C TYR A 165 -6.78 -0.86 21.31
N ALA A 166 -6.70 0.40 21.75
CA ALA A 166 -7.38 1.51 21.09
C ALA A 166 -6.80 1.87 19.71
N VAL A 167 -5.53 1.51 19.46
CA VAL A 167 -4.81 1.82 18.22
C VAL A 167 -3.95 0.62 17.83
N ARG A 168 -4.22 0.04 16.66
CA ARG A 168 -3.38 -1.02 16.09
C ARG A 168 -2.00 -0.50 15.68
N GLU A 169 -1.01 -1.38 15.60
CA GLU A 169 0.13 -1.10 14.72
C GLU A 169 -0.35 -1.15 13.27
N GLY A 170 0.29 -0.39 12.38
CA GLY A 170 -0.10 -0.34 10.98
C GLY A 170 1.11 -0.19 10.08
N PHE A 171 0.84 -0.06 8.77
CA PHE A 171 1.86 0.04 7.72
C PHE A 171 2.97 1.08 7.99
N LEU A 172 2.67 2.17 8.70
CA LEU A 172 3.62 3.19 9.11
C LEU A 172 3.82 3.20 10.63
N PRO A 173 5.06 3.39 11.12
CA PRO A 173 5.32 3.44 12.55
C PRO A 173 4.44 4.47 13.25
N ARG A 174 3.90 4.14 14.43
CA ARG A 174 2.93 4.97 15.18
C ARG A 174 3.31 6.45 15.31
N LYS A 175 4.61 6.78 15.40
CA LYS A 175 5.12 8.17 15.44
C LYS A 175 4.67 9.02 14.23
N TRP A 176 4.38 8.39 13.09
CA TRP A 176 3.88 9.05 11.90
C TRP A 176 2.41 9.46 12.00
N ASN A 177 1.60 8.84 12.88
CA ASN A 177 0.17 9.18 13.04
C ASN A 177 -0.04 10.66 13.37
N LYS A 178 0.89 11.31 14.07
CA LYS A 178 0.84 12.75 14.36
C LYS A 178 0.84 13.61 13.09
N TYR A 179 1.52 13.18 12.03
CA TYR A 179 1.64 13.91 10.76
C TYR A 179 0.54 13.52 9.77
N LEU A 180 0.01 12.31 9.88
CA LEU A 180 -0.98 11.73 8.95
C LEU A 180 -2.43 11.99 9.42
N GLY A 181 -2.62 12.21 10.73
CA GLY A 181 -3.92 12.29 11.41
C GLY A 181 -4.47 10.91 11.76
N ASN A 182 -5.75 10.85 12.17
CA ASN A 182 -6.49 9.60 12.42
C ASN A 182 -6.84 8.90 11.09
N LEU A 183 -5.83 8.51 10.33
CA LEU A 183 -6.00 7.78 9.08
C LEU A 183 -5.99 6.29 9.34
N ASP A 184 -6.93 5.60 8.71
CA ASP A 184 -6.92 4.15 8.60
C ASP A 184 -5.71 3.71 7.77
N GLN A 185 -4.69 3.17 8.45
CA GLN A 185 -3.43 2.80 7.83
C GLN A 185 -3.58 1.61 6.87
N ASN A 186 -4.51 0.69 7.13
CA ASN A 186 -4.79 -0.44 6.24
C ASN A 186 -5.37 0.07 4.93
N GLN A 187 -6.30 1.02 5.01
CA GLN A 187 -6.84 1.66 3.81
C GLN A 187 -5.79 2.47 3.04
N LEU A 188 -4.86 3.13 3.75
CA LEU A 188 -3.76 3.84 3.13
C LEU A 188 -2.84 2.88 2.37
N GLY A 189 -2.38 1.82 3.03
CA GLY A 189 -1.55 0.77 2.43
C GLY A 189 -2.23 0.24 1.18
N PHE A 190 -3.46 -0.25 1.30
CA PHE A 190 -4.28 -0.71 0.20
C PHE A 190 -4.26 0.25 -0.99
N ARG A 191 -4.60 1.53 -0.80
CA ARG A 191 -4.65 2.48 -1.93
C ARG A 191 -3.30 2.84 -2.51
N VAL A 192 -2.25 2.95 -1.68
CA VAL A 192 -0.89 3.25 -2.17
C VAL A 192 -0.44 2.17 -3.15
N PHE A 193 -0.60 0.90 -2.78
CA PHE A 193 -0.19 -0.23 -3.61
C PHE A 193 -1.12 -0.43 -4.79
N GLN A 194 -2.44 -0.42 -4.59
CA GLN A 194 -3.38 -0.67 -5.67
C GLN A 194 -3.35 0.42 -6.75
N ARG A 195 -3.21 1.71 -6.38
CA ARG A 195 -3.09 2.80 -7.37
C ARG A 195 -1.71 2.88 -8.03
N SER A 196 -0.70 2.21 -7.48
CA SER A 196 0.58 2.05 -8.16
C SER A 196 0.52 1.02 -9.29
N HIS A 197 -0.52 0.17 -9.30
CA HIS A 197 -0.65 -1.00 -10.18
C HIS A 197 0.55 -1.96 -10.09
N LEU A 198 1.18 -2.01 -8.91
CA LEU A 198 2.26 -2.94 -8.58
C LEU A 198 1.79 -4.07 -7.65
N SER A 199 0.54 -4.02 -7.18
CA SER A 199 -0.10 -5.10 -6.42
C SER A 199 -0.12 -6.40 -7.24
N GLN A 200 0.00 -7.54 -6.58
CA GLN A 200 -0.28 -8.83 -7.17
C GLN A 200 -1.54 -9.43 -6.54
N HIS A 201 -2.34 -10.18 -7.29
CA HIS A 201 -3.48 -10.88 -6.71
C HIS A 201 -3.03 -11.86 -5.61
N PRO A 202 -3.81 -11.97 -4.52
CA PRO A 202 -3.40 -12.76 -3.37
C PRO A 202 -3.44 -14.27 -3.60
N ASP A 203 -4.25 -14.76 -4.54
CA ASP A 203 -4.41 -16.19 -4.77
C ASP A 203 -3.42 -16.70 -5.84
N GLN A 204 -2.14 -16.87 -5.45
CA GLN A 204 -1.09 -17.45 -6.29
C GLN A 204 -0.01 -18.08 -5.41
N HIS A 205 0.80 -18.95 -6.02
CA HIS A 205 1.92 -19.58 -5.35
C HIS A 205 2.88 -18.55 -4.71
N SER A 206 3.27 -18.77 -3.45
CA SER A 206 4.05 -17.84 -2.61
C SER A 206 5.37 -17.36 -3.26
N ALA A 207 6.06 -18.25 -3.98
CA ALA A 207 7.28 -17.94 -4.73
C ALA A 207 7.09 -16.91 -5.88
N ASN A 208 5.86 -16.64 -6.31
CA ASN A 208 5.58 -15.66 -7.37
C ASN A 208 5.48 -14.23 -6.84
N PHE A 209 5.39 -14.05 -5.52
CA PHE A 209 5.34 -12.72 -4.92
C PHE A 209 6.73 -12.09 -4.87
N PHE A 210 6.77 -10.79 -5.14
CA PHE A 210 7.87 -9.99 -4.62
C PHE A 210 7.78 -9.93 -3.09
N SER A 211 8.92 -9.91 -2.38
CA SER A 211 8.94 -9.94 -0.91
C SER A 211 8.02 -8.89 -0.25
N TRP A 212 7.97 -7.67 -0.78
CA TRP A 212 7.07 -6.64 -0.26
C TRP A 212 5.60 -6.89 -0.64
N ASN A 213 5.33 -7.40 -1.84
CA ASN A 213 3.99 -7.78 -2.26
C ASN A 213 3.43 -8.93 -1.42
N TYR A 214 4.28 -9.86 -0.97
CA TYR A 214 3.85 -10.85 0.02
C TYR A 214 3.31 -10.12 1.25
N GLY A 215 4.12 -9.35 1.99
CA GLY A 215 3.65 -8.64 3.19
C GLY A 215 2.37 -7.78 3.02
N ILE A 216 2.17 -7.16 1.86
CA ILE A 216 1.04 -6.25 1.64
C ILE A 216 -0.17 -6.95 1.02
N ASP A 217 0.00 -7.63 -0.11
CA ASP A 217 -1.10 -8.26 -0.83
C ASP A 217 -1.58 -9.51 -0.09
N VAL A 218 -0.70 -10.17 0.67
CA VAL A 218 -1.01 -11.36 1.46
C VAL A 218 -1.61 -11.02 2.82
N TYR A 219 -1.00 -10.15 3.61
CA TYR A 219 -1.49 -9.87 4.96
C TYR A 219 -2.47 -8.70 4.95
N SER A 220 -2.01 -7.53 4.50
CA SER A 220 -2.74 -6.27 4.67
C SER A 220 -4.03 -6.19 3.83
N ASN A 221 -3.96 -6.51 2.54
CA ASN A 221 -5.08 -6.34 1.62
C ASN A 221 -6.20 -7.35 1.87
N ARG A 222 -5.90 -8.51 2.46
CA ARG A 222 -6.89 -9.59 2.67
C ARG A 222 -7.70 -9.42 3.93
N GLY A 223 -7.06 -8.98 5.01
CA GLY A 223 -7.76 -8.48 6.19
C GLY A 223 -8.82 -7.46 5.79
N TYR A 224 -8.48 -6.59 4.84
CA TYR A 224 -9.39 -5.59 4.28
C TYR A 224 -10.52 -6.18 3.43
N TYR A 225 -10.28 -7.20 2.60
CA TYR A 225 -11.32 -7.84 1.79
C TYR A 225 -12.37 -8.59 2.63
N LEU A 226 -11.93 -9.25 3.69
CA LEU A 226 -12.84 -9.92 4.63
C LEU A 226 -13.59 -8.90 5.50
N GLU A 227 -12.96 -7.80 5.91
CA GLU A 227 -13.67 -6.69 6.55
C GLU A 227 -14.74 -6.12 5.62
N TYR A 228 -14.44 -5.94 4.33
CA TYR A 228 -15.41 -5.49 3.34
C TYR A 228 -16.61 -6.45 3.23
N LEU A 229 -16.37 -7.77 3.15
CA LEU A 229 -17.44 -8.76 3.16
C LEU A 229 -18.27 -8.70 4.47
N GLU A 230 -17.63 -8.57 5.62
CA GLU A 230 -18.32 -8.42 6.92
C GLU A 230 -19.18 -7.16 6.96
N LYS A 231 -18.70 -6.02 6.42
CA LYS A 231 -19.50 -4.79 6.36
C LYS A 231 -20.69 -4.93 5.41
N TYR A 232 -20.53 -5.67 4.32
CA TYR A 232 -21.61 -5.93 3.38
C TYR A 232 -22.70 -6.84 3.98
N TRP A 233 -22.30 -7.97 4.54
CA TRP A 233 -23.23 -8.97 5.10
C TRP A 233 -23.72 -8.65 6.52
N GLY A 234 -22.98 -7.82 7.24
CA GLY A 234 -23.13 -7.65 8.69
C GLY A 234 -22.45 -8.78 9.47
N LYS A 235 -21.92 -8.41 10.64
CA LYS A 235 -21.12 -9.28 11.51
C LYS A 235 -21.76 -10.64 11.82
N LYS A 236 -23.07 -10.67 12.12
CA LYS A 236 -23.76 -11.91 12.50
C LYS A 236 -23.77 -12.95 11.37
N LYS A 237 -24.09 -12.51 10.14
CA LYS A 237 -24.12 -13.38 8.95
C LYS A 237 -22.72 -13.89 8.63
N PHE A 238 -21.73 -12.99 8.65
CA PHE A 238 -20.33 -13.32 8.44
C PHE A 238 -19.79 -14.34 9.46
N ASP A 239 -19.95 -14.07 10.76
CA ASP A 239 -19.47 -14.95 11.84
C ASP A 239 -20.11 -16.35 11.74
N SER A 240 -21.39 -16.43 11.38
CA SER A 240 -22.07 -17.70 11.17
C SER A 240 -21.50 -18.47 9.98
N ALA A 241 -21.23 -17.81 8.86
CA ALA A 241 -20.70 -18.46 7.66
C ALA A 241 -19.28 -19.00 7.91
N MET A 242 -18.42 -18.23 8.57
CA MET A 242 -17.06 -18.67 8.92
C MET A 242 -17.05 -19.82 9.93
N LYS A 243 -17.95 -19.83 10.91
CA LYS A 243 -18.11 -20.97 11.83
C LYS A 243 -18.56 -22.24 11.12
N ASN A 244 -19.45 -22.11 10.15
CA ASN A 244 -19.90 -23.25 9.35
C ASN A 244 -18.78 -23.78 8.48
N TYR A 245 -18.01 -22.90 7.82
CA TYR A 245 -16.79 -23.27 7.10
C TYR A 245 -15.81 -24.05 7.99
N TYR A 246 -15.50 -23.53 9.18
CA TYR A 246 -14.62 -24.20 10.12
C TYR A 246 -15.13 -25.60 10.49
N ASN A 247 -16.41 -25.73 10.85
CA ASN A 247 -16.98 -27.02 11.25
C ASN A 247 -17.02 -28.04 10.10
N GLU A 248 -17.25 -27.58 8.87
CA GLU A 248 -17.29 -28.41 7.67
C GLU A 248 -15.90 -28.93 7.27
N TRP A 249 -14.86 -28.11 7.48
CA TRP A 249 -13.50 -28.36 6.98
C TRP A 249 -12.46 -28.69 8.05
N LYS A 250 -12.85 -28.73 9.33
CA LYS A 250 -11.99 -29.15 10.44
C LYS A 250 -11.32 -30.50 10.16
N PHE A 251 -9.98 -30.52 10.24
CA PHE A 251 -9.10 -31.66 9.96
C PHE A 251 -9.20 -32.20 8.52
N LYS A 252 -9.38 -31.30 7.55
CA LYS A 252 -9.32 -31.57 6.10
C LYS A 252 -8.24 -30.69 5.45
N HIS A 253 -8.36 -30.42 4.14
CA HIS A 253 -7.46 -29.55 3.37
C HIS A 253 -8.28 -28.77 2.31
N PRO A 254 -9.00 -27.69 2.69
CA PRO A 254 -9.82 -26.90 1.77
C PRO A 254 -8.96 -26.08 0.81
N TYR A 255 -9.48 -25.93 -0.40
CA TYR A 255 -8.98 -25.02 -1.43
C TYR A 255 -9.87 -23.77 -1.54
N PRO A 256 -9.48 -22.73 -2.30
CA PRO A 256 -10.25 -21.50 -2.43
C PRO A 256 -11.72 -21.72 -2.85
N GLU A 257 -11.96 -22.67 -3.74
CA GLU A 257 -13.29 -23.09 -4.19
C GLU A 257 -14.15 -23.69 -3.07
N ASP A 258 -13.55 -24.38 -2.11
CA ASP A 258 -14.24 -24.97 -0.96
C ASP A 258 -14.68 -23.90 0.03
N LEU A 259 -13.80 -22.93 0.27
CA LEU A 259 -14.14 -21.73 1.05
C LEU A 259 -15.27 -20.96 0.38
N LYS A 260 -15.16 -20.69 -0.94
CA LYS A 260 -16.21 -20.03 -1.72
C LYS A 260 -17.54 -20.76 -1.59
N ALA A 261 -17.57 -22.06 -1.90
CA ALA A 261 -18.78 -22.87 -1.87
C ALA A 261 -19.43 -22.89 -0.48
N SER A 262 -18.63 -23.02 0.58
CA SER A 262 -19.12 -22.97 1.97
C SER A 262 -19.74 -21.60 2.29
N LEU A 263 -19.09 -20.51 1.91
CA LEU A 263 -19.60 -19.15 2.15
C LEU A 263 -20.87 -18.85 1.35
N GLU A 264 -20.91 -19.19 0.06
CA GLU A 264 -22.07 -18.98 -0.81
C GLU A 264 -23.29 -19.81 -0.37
N LYS A 265 -23.08 -21.07 0.01
CA LYS A 265 -24.14 -21.95 0.54
C LYS A 265 -24.80 -21.37 1.79
N ASN A 266 -24.02 -20.73 2.66
CA ASN A 266 -24.54 -20.10 3.87
C ASN A 266 -25.18 -18.73 3.61
N ALA A 267 -24.67 -17.99 2.63
CA ALA A 267 -25.07 -16.61 2.37
C ALA A 267 -26.20 -16.46 1.35
N GLY A 268 -26.40 -17.45 0.48
CA GLY A 268 -27.40 -17.43 -0.60
C GLY A 268 -27.09 -16.42 -1.71
N GLU A 269 -25.82 -16.05 -1.88
CA GLU A 269 -25.37 -14.99 -2.80
C GLU A 269 -24.09 -15.42 -3.51
N ASP A 270 -23.93 -14.96 -4.75
CA ASP A 270 -22.70 -15.14 -5.54
C ASP A 270 -21.58 -14.23 -5.00
N LEU A 271 -20.42 -14.82 -4.75
CA LEU A 271 -19.22 -14.16 -4.27
C LEU A 271 -18.14 -14.02 -5.34
N SER A 272 -18.53 -14.09 -6.62
CA SER A 272 -17.55 -14.05 -7.70
C SER A 272 -16.80 -12.71 -7.78
N TRP A 273 -17.41 -11.63 -7.27
CA TRP A 273 -16.73 -10.34 -7.12
C TRP A 273 -15.58 -10.38 -6.09
N LEU A 274 -15.65 -11.26 -5.09
CA LEU A 274 -14.64 -11.40 -4.05
C LEU A 274 -13.55 -12.39 -4.49
N PHE A 275 -13.94 -13.61 -4.90
CA PHE A 275 -13.00 -14.66 -5.26
C PHE A 275 -12.33 -14.37 -6.61
N GLU A 276 -13.07 -14.47 -7.70
CA GLU A 276 -12.57 -14.23 -9.05
C GLU A 276 -12.16 -12.76 -9.26
N GLY A 277 -12.88 -11.83 -8.62
CA GLY A 277 -12.62 -10.41 -8.70
C GLY A 277 -11.41 -9.96 -7.89
N LEU A 278 -11.49 -10.00 -6.55
CA LEU A 278 -10.48 -9.40 -5.67
C LEU A 278 -9.34 -10.36 -5.29
N LEU A 279 -9.60 -11.66 -5.18
CA LEU A 279 -8.61 -12.63 -4.70
C LEU A 279 -7.77 -13.24 -5.83
N GLN A 280 -8.39 -13.53 -6.97
CA GLN A 280 -7.78 -14.29 -8.08
C GLN A 280 -7.45 -13.43 -9.30
N SER A 281 -7.59 -12.11 -9.22
CA SER A 281 -7.27 -11.24 -10.35
C SER A 281 -6.65 -9.91 -9.94
N ASP A 282 -5.86 -9.32 -10.84
CA ASP A 282 -5.29 -7.98 -10.68
C ASP A 282 -6.31 -6.87 -11.00
N ASN A 283 -7.58 -7.22 -11.24
CA ASN A 283 -8.63 -6.27 -11.50
C ASN A 283 -8.87 -5.36 -10.29
N LYS A 284 -9.52 -4.22 -10.52
CA LYS A 284 -9.78 -3.20 -9.51
C LYS A 284 -11.23 -2.74 -9.56
N THR A 285 -11.72 -2.19 -8.45
CA THR A 285 -12.98 -1.45 -8.32
C THR A 285 -12.70 0.06 -8.43
N ASP A 286 -13.53 0.77 -9.20
CA ASP A 286 -13.47 2.24 -9.35
C ASP A 286 -14.88 2.71 -9.70
N TYR A 287 -15.68 2.91 -8.66
CA TYR A 287 -17.02 3.45 -8.76
C TYR A 287 -16.96 4.98 -8.85
N ALA A 288 -17.98 5.58 -9.45
CA ALA A 288 -18.10 7.04 -9.50
C ALA A 288 -19.56 7.46 -9.65
N ILE A 289 -19.92 8.61 -9.08
CA ILE A 289 -21.21 9.24 -9.37
C ILE A 289 -21.09 10.08 -10.64
N ARG A 290 -21.80 9.67 -11.71
CA ARG A 290 -21.79 10.39 -12.99
C ARG A 290 -22.73 11.59 -13.00
N SER A 291 -23.96 11.44 -12.53
CA SER A 291 -24.96 12.52 -12.52
C SER A 291 -26.23 12.11 -11.78
N LEU A 292 -26.99 13.10 -11.32
CA LEU A 292 -28.39 12.93 -10.92
C LEU A 292 -29.27 13.61 -11.98
N LYS A 293 -30.08 12.83 -12.69
CA LYS A 293 -31.03 13.34 -13.69
C LYS A 293 -32.44 13.38 -13.11
N LYS A 294 -33.15 14.49 -13.28
CA LYS A 294 -34.57 14.57 -12.92
C LYS A 294 -35.42 14.09 -14.09
N ASN A 295 -36.41 13.26 -13.80
CA ASN A 295 -37.41 12.76 -14.74
C ASN A 295 -38.81 13.09 -14.21
N ALA A 296 -39.87 12.89 -15.01
CA ALA A 296 -41.26 13.17 -14.62
C ALA A 296 -41.68 12.40 -13.35
N ASP A 297 -41.23 11.15 -13.21
CA ASP A 297 -41.65 10.25 -12.12
C ASP A 297 -40.67 10.20 -10.93
N GLY A 298 -39.58 10.99 -10.94
CA GLY A 298 -38.54 10.89 -9.92
C GLY A 298 -37.19 11.47 -10.33
N SER A 299 -36.11 10.99 -9.70
CA SER A 299 -34.75 11.20 -10.16
C SER A 299 -34.10 9.87 -10.51
N GLN A 300 -33.07 9.92 -11.33
CA GLN A 300 -32.24 8.78 -11.70
C GLN A 300 -30.78 9.11 -11.41
N LEU A 301 -30.20 8.38 -10.47
CA LEU A 301 -28.77 8.48 -10.16
C LEU A 301 -28.00 7.57 -11.12
N ILE A 302 -27.09 8.15 -11.88
CA ILE A 302 -26.23 7.41 -12.80
C ILE A 302 -24.90 7.15 -12.11
N LEU A 303 -24.63 5.88 -11.84
CA LEU A 303 -23.38 5.39 -11.28
C LEU A 303 -22.53 4.78 -12.40
N LYS A 304 -21.22 4.93 -12.31
CA LYS A 304 -20.24 4.31 -13.22
C LYS A 304 -19.36 3.36 -12.44
N ASN A 305 -18.98 2.27 -13.09
CA ASN A 305 -17.89 1.42 -12.68
C ASN A 305 -16.81 1.50 -13.77
N HIS A 306 -15.73 2.21 -13.48
CA HIS A 306 -14.52 2.31 -14.28
C HIS A 306 -13.57 1.12 -14.05
N GLY A 307 -13.82 0.34 -13.00
CA GLY A 307 -13.16 -0.91 -12.71
C GLY A 307 -13.71 -2.09 -13.52
N LYS A 308 -13.18 -3.28 -13.23
CA LYS A 308 -13.59 -4.55 -13.85
C LYS A 308 -14.32 -5.48 -12.90
N ILE A 309 -14.35 -5.15 -11.60
CA ILE A 309 -15.00 -5.96 -10.57
C ILE A 309 -16.36 -5.35 -10.26
N ALA A 310 -17.41 -6.17 -10.29
CA ALA A 310 -18.76 -5.80 -9.89
C ALA A 310 -18.98 -6.11 -8.40
N ALA A 311 -18.34 -5.35 -7.51
CA ALA A 311 -18.48 -5.49 -6.06
C ALA A 311 -19.60 -4.58 -5.50
N PRO A 312 -20.28 -4.97 -4.40
CA PRO A 312 -21.36 -4.18 -3.81
C PRO A 312 -20.85 -2.87 -3.21
N ILE A 313 -21.51 -1.73 -3.47
CA ILE A 313 -21.04 -0.42 -3.00
C ILE A 313 -22.09 0.25 -2.11
N LYS A 314 -21.67 0.81 -0.96
CA LYS A 314 -22.58 1.52 -0.05
C LYS A 314 -22.86 2.92 -0.59
N ILE A 315 -24.13 3.30 -0.66
CA ILE A 315 -24.56 4.67 -0.99
C ILE A 315 -25.15 5.33 0.24
N THR A 316 -24.76 6.58 0.47
CA THR A 316 -25.30 7.42 1.54
C THR A 316 -25.84 8.72 0.92
N ALA A 317 -27.00 9.17 1.37
CA ALA A 317 -27.66 10.38 0.86
C ALA A 317 -28.05 11.33 1.99
N TRP A 318 -27.84 12.64 1.79
CA TRP A 318 -28.10 13.68 2.79
C TRP A 318 -29.18 14.65 2.37
N VAL A 319 -29.99 15.04 3.34
CA VAL A 319 -30.89 16.19 3.26
C VAL A 319 -30.50 17.15 4.38
N LYS A 320 -30.14 18.38 4.03
CA LYS A 320 -29.48 19.32 4.96
C LYS A 320 -28.19 18.67 5.52
N ASP A 321 -28.09 18.55 6.83
CA ASP A 321 -26.92 18.00 7.54
C ASP A 321 -27.17 16.59 8.11
N SER A 322 -28.30 15.97 7.78
CA SER A 322 -28.67 14.63 8.27
C SER A 322 -28.63 13.59 7.15
N ILE A 323 -28.15 12.39 7.49
CA ILE A 323 -28.25 11.22 6.62
C ILE A 323 -29.74 10.86 6.51
N TYR A 324 -30.23 10.77 5.28
CA TYR A 324 -31.61 10.37 4.99
C TYR A 324 -31.73 8.86 4.82
N PHE A 325 -30.81 8.25 4.07
CA PHE A 325 -30.64 6.79 4.05
C PHE A 325 -29.19 6.42 3.78
N GLU A 326 -28.89 5.17 4.10
CA GLU A 326 -27.65 4.50 3.74
C GLU A 326 -27.97 3.05 3.40
N ASN A 327 -27.64 2.62 2.18
CA ASN A 327 -27.99 1.29 1.67
C ASN A 327 -26.84 0.71 0.83
N TRP A 328 -26.76 -0.61 0.78
CA TRP A 328 -25.89 -1.30 -0.17
C TRP A 328 -26.55 -1.36 -1.54
N VAL A 329 -25.75 -1.09 -2.58
CA VAL A 329 -26.11 -1.30 -3.98
C VAL A 329 -25.39 -2.55 -4.46
N PRO A 330 -26.07 -3.52 -5.11
CA PRO A 330 -25.41 -4.67 -5.71
C PRO A 330 -24.32 -4.23 -6.70
N GLY A 331 -23.30 -5.07 -6.85
CA GLY A 331 -22.26 -4.81 -7.83
C GLY A 331 -22.80 -4.77 -9.25
N PHE A 332 -22.22 -3.92 -10.08
CA PHE A 332 -22.59 -3.77 -11.50
C PHE A 332 -21.40 -3.47 -12.38
N GLU A 333 -21.51 -3.87 -13.64
CA GLU A 333 -20.53 -3.54 -14.67
C GLU A 333 -20.86 -2.21 -15.36
N ARG A 334 -19.82 -1.42 -15.69
CA ARG A 334 -19.87 -0.20 -16.52
C ARG A 334 -20.77 0.94 -16.03
N GLU A 335 -22.08 0.76 -15.98
CA GLU A 335 -23.06 1.78 -15.59
C GLU A 335 -24.29 1.16 -14.92
N MET A 336 -24.75 1.77 -13.83
CA MET A 336 -26.04 1.49 -13.23
C MET A 336 -26.89 2.76 -13.18
N LYS A 337 -28.16 2.62 -13.52
CA LYS A 337 -29.16 3.69 -13.41
C LYS A 337 -30.07 3.36 -12.22
N LEU A 338 -29.79 3.96 -11.08
CA LEU A 338 -30.52 3.71 -9.85
C LEU A 338 -31.72 4.67 -9.75
N PRO A 339 -32.97 4.18 -9.60
CA PRO A 339 -34.09 5.02 -9.23
C PRO A 339 -33.79 5.76 -7.92
N PHE A 340 -34.02 7.07 -7.89
CA PHE A 340 -33.64 7.92 -6.78
C PHE A 340 -34.79 8.87 -6.41
N PRO A 341 -35.17 8.98 -5.13
CA PRO A 341 -36.30 9.84 -4.76
C PRO A 341 -36.05 11.31 -5.12
N ASN A 342 -37.10 12.02 -5.52
CA ASN A 342 -37.03 13.46 -5.73
C ASN A 342 -37.02 14.17 -4.37
N ARG A 343 -35.84 14.65 -3.95
CA ARG A 343 -35.67 15.49 -2.75
C ARG A 343 -34.59 16.55 -2.97
N ASN A 344 -34.52 17.50 -2.04
CA ASN A 344 -33.49 18.53 -1.97
C ASN A 344 -32.19 17.96 -1.39
N TRP A 345 -31.57 17.04 -2.15
CA TRP A 345 -30.32 16.39 -1.77
C TRP A 345 -29.19 17.42 -1.63
N THR A 346 -28.52 17.44 -0.49
CA THR A 346 -27.34 18.29 -0.27
C THR A 346 -26.05 17.60 -0.70
N LYS A 347 -26.00 16.28 -0.51
CA LYS A 347 -24.85 15.42 -0.82
C LYS A 347 -25.33 14.00 -1.11
N ILE A 348 -24.63 13.31 -1.99
CA ILE A 348 -24.72 11.86 -2.23
C ILE A 348 -23.28 11.37 -2.27
N GLU A 349 -22.97 10.29 -1.55
CA GLU A 349 -21.63 9.71 -1.48
C GLU A 349 -21.69 8.20 -1.68
N LEU A 350 -20.67 7.67 -2.35
CA LEU A 350 -20.37 6.24 -2.33
C LEU A 350 -19.27 5.98 -1.30
N ASP A 351 -19.38 4.86 -0.58
CA ASP A 351 -18.37 4.36 0.37
C ASP A 351 -17.84 5.42 1.35
N ARG A 352 -18.76 6.13 2.02
CA ARG A 352 -18.41 7.16 3.01
C ARG A 352 -17.46 6.66 4.09
N GLU A 353 -17.65 5.42 4.53
CA GLU A 353 -16.86 4.78 5.59
C GLU A 353 -15.53 4.23 5.06
N LEU A 354 -15.29 4.30 3.75
CA LEU A 354 -14.01 3.97 3.16
C LEU A 354 -13.63 2.49 3.42
N ARG A 355 -14.65 1.62 3.33
CA ARG A 355 -14.59 0.18 3.63
C ARG A 355 -14.72 -0.69 2.40
N SER A 356 -15.04 -0.14 1.24
CA SER A 356 -14.96 -0.85 -0.03
C SER A 356 -13.57 -0.78 -0.63
N THR A 357 -13.30 -1.61 -1.64
CA THR A 357 -12.02 -1.61 -2.37
C THR A 357 -11.89 -0.48 -3.40
N ASP A 358 -12.82 0.49 -3.40
CA ASP A 358 -12.83 1.59 -4.35
C ASP A 358 -11.52 2.39 -4.34
N LEU A 359 -10.90 2.48 -5.52
CA LEU A 359 -9.60 3.13 -5.63
C LEU A 359 -9.69 4.65 -5.51
N TYR A 360 -10.75 5.30 -5.99
CA TYR A 360 -10.76 6.75 -6.21
C TYR A 360 -11.84 7.52 -5.44
N PRO A 361 -11.83 7.54 -4.09
CA PRO A 361 -12.85 8.25 -3.30
C PRO A 361 -13.15 9.70 -3.72
N SER A 362 -12.17 10.40 -4.30
CA SER A 362 -12.33 11.72 -4.92
C SER A 362 -13.45 11.86 -5.96
N ASN A 363 -13.92 10.77 -6.58
CA ASN A 363 -15.00 10.78 -7.58
C ASN A 363 -16.34 10.22 -7.04
N ASN A 364 -16.40 9.89 -5.74
CA ASN A 364 -17.54 9.25 -5.10
C ASN A 364 -18.58 10.24 -4.55
N THR A 365 -18.31 11.55 -4.60
CA THR A 365 -19.21 12.57 -4.05
C THR A 365 -19.93 13.37 -5.11
N TYR A 366 -21.23 13.60 -4.91
CA TYR A 366 -22.06 14.46 -5.75
C TYR A 366 -22.87 15.44 -4.88
N ARG A 367 -22.80 16.73 -5.19
CA ARG A 367 -23.50 17.83 -4.50
C ARG A 367 -24.36 18.60 -5.50
N PRO A 368 -25.65 18.23 -5.66
CA PRO A 368 -26.52 18.77 -6.70
C PRO A 368 -26.66 20.30 -6.69
N ASN A 369 -26.53 20.93 -5.52
CA ASN A 369 -26.76 22.36 -5.33
C ASN A 369 -25.51 23.24 -5.54
N ARG A 370 -24.42 22.70 -6.09
CA ARG A 370 -23.17 23.43 -6.35
C ARG A 370 -22.96 23.66 -7.85
N LEU A 371 -22.23 24.73 -8.19
CA LEU A 371 -21.81 25.03 -9.56
C LEU A 371 -21.00 23.89 -10.21
N PHE A 372 -20.17 23.23 -9.40
CA PHE A 372 -19.42 22.02 -9.78
C PHE A 372 -19.84 20.85 -8.88
N PRO A 373 -20.90 20.09 -9.23
CA PRO A 373 -21.48 19.08 -8.34
C PRO A 373 -20.52 17.97 -7.92
N LYS A 374 -19.52 17.65 -8.75
CA LYS A 374 -18.53 16.58 -8.49
C LYS A 374 -17.25 17.07 -7.82
N CYS A 375 -17.08 18.38 -7.67
CA CYS A 375 -15.87 18.93 -7.10
C CYS A 375 -16.04 19.12 -5.60
N ASP A 376 -15.27 18.36 -4.83
CA ASP A 376 -15.13 18.61 -3.41
C ASP A 376 -14.51 19.98 -3.13
N PRO A 377 -14.78 20.59 -1.95
CA PRO A 377 -14.16 21.85 -1.55
C PRO A 377 -12.63 21.77 -1.63
N ILE A 378 -11.98 22.87 -1.97
CA ILE A 378 -10.51 22.97 -1.95
C ILE A 378 -10.07 23.33 -0.52
N ARG A 379 -9.02 22.67 -0.02
CA ARG A 379 -8.32 23.05 1.21
C ARG A 379 -6.83 23.20 0.98
N LEU A 380 -6.24 24.20 1.63
CA LEU A 380 -4.80 24.42 1.60
C LEU A 380 -4.12 23.70 2.78
N SER A 381 -2.91 23.20 2.56
CA SER A 381 -2.11 22.54 3.61
C SER A 381 -0.62 22.84 3.47
N LEU A 382 0.04 23.05 4.60
CA LEU A 382 1.49 23.04 4.69
C LEU A 382 1.94 21.56 4.66
N LEU A 383 2.55 21.10 3.55
CA LEU A 383 2.93 19.70 3.28
C LEU A 383 1.76 18.78 2.85
N PRO A 384 1.41 18.73 1.55
CA PRO A 384 0.32 17.89 1.05
C PRO A 384 0.78 16.43 0.88
N LEU A 385 1.13 15.76 1.96
CA LEU A 385 1.62 14.39 1.85
C LEU A 385 0.52 13.46 1.31
N MET A 386 -0.75 13.72 1.67
CA MET A 386 -1.82 12.75 1.54
C MET A 386 -3.15 13.30 1.04
N GLU A 387 -3.79 12.58 0.13
CA GLU A 387 -5.16 12.79 -0.31
C GLU A 387 -6.15 12.63 0.85
N LYS A 388 -7.24 13.41 0.79
CA LYS A 388 -8.34 13.36 1.75
C LYS A 388 -9.65 13.18 0.99
N PRO A 389 -10.43 12.12 1.27
CA PRO A 389 -11.66 11.82 0.52
C PRO A 389 -12.76 12.88 0.61
N SER A 390 -12.72 13.78 1.59
CA SER A 390 -13.77 14.79 1.82
C SER A 390 -13.48 16.17 1.21
N TYR A 391 -12.26 16.39 0.70
CA TYR A 391 -11.83 17.67 0.11
C TYR A 391 -10.62 17.53 -0.82
N ASN A 392 -10.56 18.39 -1.83
CA ASN A 392 -9.41 18.52 -2.71
C ASN A 392 -8.28 19.27 -2.00
N LEU A 393 -7.19 18.57 -1.70
CA LEU A 393 -6.05 19.17 -1.01
C LEU A 393 -5.06 19.80 -2.01
N ILE A 394 -4.72 21.07 -1.80
CA ILE A 394 -3.60 21.73 -2.47
C ILE A 394 -2.56 22.07 -1.42
N GLY A 395 -1.34 21.59 -1.60
CA GLY A 395 -0.28 21.93 -0.67
C GLY A 395 0.55 23.09 -1.12
N ILE A 396 1.07 23.80 -0.13
CA ILE A 396 2.00 24.91 -0.29
C ILE A 396 3.12 24.65 0.71
N THR A 397 4.30 24.29 0.23
CA THR A 397 5.47 23.97 1.07
C THR A 397 6.57 24.99 0.80
N PRO A 398 7.13 25.68 1.81
CA PRO A 398 8.26 26.58 1.61
C PRO A 398 9.41 25.88 0.87
N LEU A 399 9.99 26.57 -0.10
CA LEU A 399 11.06 26.06 -0.94
C LEU A 399 12.21 27.07 -0.97
N VAL A 400 13.43 26.56 -0.78
CA VAL A 400 14.66 27.33 -0.95
C VAL A 400 15.50 26.64 -2.02
N GLY A 401 15.97 27.41 -2.99
CA GLY A 401 16.86 26.95 -4.05
C GLY A 401 18.13 27.78 -4.09
N TRP A 402 19.16 27.24 -4.72
CA TRP A 402 20.38 27.96 -5.04
C TRP A 402 20.96 27.50 -6.38
N ASN A 403 21.51 28.43 -7.16
CA ASN A 403 22.41 28.14 -8.28
C ASN A 403 23.41 29.30 -8.46
N ASP A 404 24.43 29.10 -9.31
CA ASP A 404 25.51 30.09 -9.48
C ASP A 404 25.06 31.45 -9.99
N TYR A 405 23.98 31.52 -10.78
CA TYR A 405 23.55 32.74 -11.46
C TYR A 405 22.41 33.46 -10.74
N ASN A 406 21.45 32.72 -10.18
CA ASN A 406 20.31 33.23 -9.43
C ASN A 406 20.60 33.39 -7.93
N LYS A 407 21.70 32.83 -7.42
CA LYS A 407 22.05 32.75 -6.00
C LYS A 407 20.88 32.18 -5.19
N TRP A 408 20.57 32.74 -4.03
CA TRP A 408 19.45 32.29 -3.22
C TRP A 408 18.12 32.53 -3.92
N MET A 409 17.24 31.56 -3.85
CA MET A 409 15.89 31.60 -4.40
C MET A 409 14.91 31.19 -3.32
N LEU A 410 13.95 32.06 -2.99
CA LEU A 410 12.95 31.82 -1.95
C LEU A 410 11.58 31.70 -2.58
N GLY A 411 10.82 30.65 -2.24
CA GLY A 411 9.52 30.42 -2.83
C GLY A 411 8.72 29.31 -2.16
N ALA A 412 7.88 28.66 -2.96
CA ALA A 412 7.07 27.55 -2.48
C ALA A 412 7.00 26.42 -3.53
N LEU A 413 6.72 25.20 -3.08
CA LEU A 413 6.23 24.10 -3.88
C LEU A 413 4.71 24.04 -3.70
N ILE A 414 3.98 24.25 -4.79
CA ILE A 414 2.53 24.14 -4.86
C ILE A 414 2.18 22.88 -5.64
N SER A 415 1.44 21.95 -5.05
CA SER A 415 1.15 20.66 -5.69
C SER A 415 -0.11 19.98 -5.16
N ASN A 416 -0.63 19.02 -5.92
CA ASN A 416 -1.57 18.05 -5.38
C ASN A 416 -0.86 17.00 -4.51
N PRO A 417 -1.59 16.17 -3.76
CA PRO A 417 -0.99 15.27 -2.78
C PRO A 417 -0.07 14.21 -3.39
N VAL A 418 0.96 13.84 -2.63
CA VAL A 418 1.97 12.86 -3.05
C VAL A 418 1.41 11.43 -3.00
N LEU A 419 0.68 11.09 -1.94
CA LEU A 419 0.13 9.76 -1.70
C LEU A 419 -1.41 9.77 -1.58
N PRO A 420 -2.09 8.71 -2.04
CA PRO A 420 -1.56 7.65 -2.91
C PRO A 420 -1.28 8.20 -4.34
N GLN A 421 -0.71 7.36 -5.21
CA GLN A 421 -0.42 7.72 -6.61
C GLN A 421 -1.66 8.32 -7.29
N GLN A 422 -1.52 9.54 -7.80
CA GLN A 422 -2.57 10.25 -8.55
C GLN A 422 -2.44 9.95 -10.05
N LYS A 423 -3.57 9.83 -10.77
CA LYS A 423 -3.58 9.73 -12.25
C LYS A 423 -3.04 11.00 -12.89
N PHE A 424 -3.38 12.17 -12.33
CA PHE A 424 -2.82 13.46 -12.74
C PHE A 424 -1.99 14.04 -11.59
N LYS A 425 -0.70 14.27 -11.83
CA LYS A 425 0.23 14.90 -10.89
C LYS A 425 0.64 16.25 -11.43
N TRP A 426 0.67 17.26 -10.57
CA TRP A 426 1.17 18.56 -10.94
C TRP A 426 1.95 19.21 -9.79
N SER A 427 2.97 19.97 -10.16
CA SER A 427 3.74 20.78 -9.22
C SER A 427 4.17 22.08 -9.86
N LEU A 428 4.00 23.19 -9.16
CA LEU A 428 4.48 24.51 -9.50
C LEU A 428 5.45 24.97 -8.42
N GLN A 429 6.63 25.46 -8.81
CA GLN A 429 7.70 25.87 -7.91
C GLN A 429 8.09 27.32 -8.18
N PRO A 430 7.24 28.32 -7.88
CA PRO A 430 7.59 29.71 -8.07
C PRO A 430 8.57 30.13 -6.97
N MET A 431 9.68 30.76 -7.36
CA MET A 431 10.71 31.27 -6.45
C MET A 431 11.19 32.63 -6.91
N TYR A 432 11.51 33.50 -5.95
CA TYR A 432 12.11 34.80 -6.20
C TYR A 432 13.62 34.73 -6.00
N SER A 433 14.39 35.11 -7.01
CA SER A 433 15.87 35.10 -6.97
C SER A 433 16.41 36.38 -6.34
N THR A 434 17.34 36.25 -5.39
CA THR A 434 17.98 37.40 -4.73
C THR A 434 18.92 38.16 -5.66
N GLU A 435 19.54 37.45 -6.61
CA GLU A 435 20.47 38.06 -7.57
C GLU A 435 19.74 38.75 -8.71
N THR A 436 18.85 38.03 -9.40
CA THR A 436 18.19 38.54 -10.61
C THR A 436 16.97 39.40 -10.31
N LYS A 437 16.42 39.36 -9.08
CA LYS A 437 15.18 40.05 -8.70
C LYS A 437 13.96 39.70 -9.56
N HIS A 438 13.97 38.52 -10.17
CA HIS A 438 12.88 37.99 -11.00
C HIS A 438 12.31 36.69 -10.44
N LEU A 439 11.07 36.39 -10.86
CA LEU A 439 10.44 35.12 -10.61
C LEU A 439 11.08 34.04 -11.50
N VAL A 440 11.52 32.95 -10.89
CA VAL A 440 12.09 31.77 -11.53
C VAL A 440 11.38 30.53 -11.00
N GLY A 441 11.56 29.39 -11.65
CA GLY A 441 10.88 28.20 -11.16
C GLY A 441 10.73 27.06 -12.13
N LYS A 442 9.88 26.11 -11.72
CA LYS A 442 9.57 24.89 -12.46
C LYS A 442 8.06 24.62 -12.42
N LEU A 443 7.55 24.09 -13.53
CA LEU A 443 6.24 23.47 -13.64
C LEU A 443 6.44 22.02 -14.08
N ASN A 444 5.76 21.09 -13.43
CA ASN A 444 5.65 19.71 -13.89
C ASN A 444 4.17 19.35 -13.96
N LEU A 445 3.74 18.84 -15.11
CA LEU A 445 2.43 18.23 -15.32
C LEU A 445 2.66 16.80 -15.79
N SER A 446 1.94 15.83 -15.24
CA SER A 446 2.04 14.43 -15.64
C SER A 446 0.70 13.73 -15.51
N TYR A 447 0.29 13.02 -16.55
CA TYR A 447 -0.86 12.13 -16.55
C TYR A 447 -0.40 10.69 -16.80
N SER A 448 -0.73 9.79 -15.88
CA SER A 448 -0.42 8.36 -15.97
C SER A 448 -1.66 7.59 -16.40
N ARG A 449 -1.56 6.87 -17.51
CA ARG A 449 -2.53 5.86 -17.92
C ARG A 449 -1.97 4.47 -17.60
N PHE A 450 -2.67 3.75 -16.73
CA PHE A 450 -2.33 2.37 -16.39
C PHE A 450 -3.00 1.40 -17.37
N ILE A 451 -2.29 0.33 -17.70
CA ILE A 451 -2.73 -0.74 -18.58
C ILE A 451 -2.75 -2.01 -17.75
N ILE A 452 -3.88 -2.73 -17.78
CA ILE A 452 -4.00 -4.03 -17.12
C ILE A 452 -3.40 -5.07 -18.07
N GLY A 453 -2.35 -5.74 -17.61
CA GLY A 453 -1.59 -6.73 -18.40
C GLY A 453 -0.10 -6.39 -18.50
N LYS A 454 0.73 -7.40 -18.73
CA LYS A 454 2.19 -7.30 -18.88
C LYS A 454 2.61 -7.46 -20.34
N PRO A 455 3.77 -6.91 -20.75
CA PRO A 455 4.79 -6.26 -19.92
C PRO A 455 4.64 -4.75 -19.75
N LEU A 456 3.92 -4.04 -20.64
CA LEU A 456 3.68 -2.59 -20.54
C LEU A 456 2.52 -2.31 -19.58
N TYR A 457 2.81 -1.73 -18.41
CA TYR A 457 1.79 -1.52 -17.36
C TYR A 457 1.41 -0.05 -17.15
N LYS A 458 2.24 0.92 -17.60
CA LYS A 458 1.98 2.34 -17.41
C LYS A 458 2.55 3.20 -18.55
N ILE A 459 1.75 4.14 -19.04
CA ILE A 459 2.15 5.19 -19.98
C ILE A 459 2.02 6.54 -19.27
N ASP A 460 3.11 7.28 -19.20
CA ASP A 460 3.12 8.64 -18.67
C ASP A 460 3.19 9.66 -19.81
N PHE A 461 2.27 10.61 -19.81
CA PHE A 461 2.31 11.81 -20.65
C PHE A 461 2.64 13.00 -19.76
N GLY A 462 3.57 13.85 -20.13
CA GLY A 462 3.86 15.00 -19.30
C GLY A 462 4.50 16.18 -19.99
N LEU A 463 4.55 17.27 -19.24
CA LEU A 463 5.11 18.55 -19.65
C LEU A 463 5.92 19.09 -18.49
N LYS A 464 7.19 19.38 -18.74
CA LYS A 464 8.04 20.12 -17.79
C LYS A 464 8.32 21.50 -18.35
N ALA A 465 8.20 22.53 -17.55
CA ALA A 465 8.67 23.87 -17.90
C ALA A 465 9.60 24.39 -16.81
N LYS A 466 10.63 25.14 -17.17
CA LYS A 466 11.49 25.81 -16.20
C LYS A 466 12.08 27.10 -16.76
N GLN A 467 12.39 28.03 -15.87
CA GLN A 467 13.01 29.31 -16.18
C GLN A 467 14.05 29.62 -15.10
N PHE A 468 15.29 29.88 -15.51
CA PHE A 468 16.40 30.25 -14.62
C PHE A 468 17.41 31.15 -15.35
N ALA A 469 18.27 31.81 -14.58
CA ALA A 469 19.46 32.43 -15.14
C ALA A 469 20.53 31.38 -15.46
N TYR A 470 21.31 31.61 -16.51
CA TYR A 470 22.35 30.67 -16.93
C TYR A 470 23.69 31.32 -17.23
N THR A 471 23.78 32.65 -17.32
CA THR A 471 25.06 33.33 -17.50
C THR A 471 25.00 34.77 -16.98
N ARG A 472 26.18 35.28 -16.58
CA ARG A 472 26.41 36.69 -16.24
C ARG A 472 27.42 37.24 -17.21
N ILE A 473 27.07 38.35 -17.85
CA ILE A 473 27.97 39.05 -18.75
C ILE A 473 28.73 40.09 -17.93
N LEU A 474 30.06 39.96 -17.91
CA LEU A 474 30.96 40.73 -17.05
C LEU A 474 31.03 42.22 -17.43
N SER A 475 30.82 42.56 -18.71
CA SER A 475 30.90 43.95 -19.22
C SER A 475 29.79 44.84 -18.65
N ASP A 476 28.56 44.33 -18.62
CA ASP A 476 27.36 45.14 -18.33
C ASP A 476 26.60 44.66 -17.07
N GLN A 477 27.17 43.69 -16.34
CA GLN A 477 26.55 42.98 -15.21
C GLN A 477 25.16 42.40 -15.52
N GLN A 478 24.81 42.25 -16.81
CA GLN A 478 23.53 41.73 -17.23
C GLN A 478 23.48 40.20 -17.03
N ILE A 479 22.36 39.72 -16.50
CA ILE A 479 22.10 38.30 -16.29
C ILE A 479 21.12 37.82 -17.35
N LEU A 480 21.50 36.80 -18.10
CA LEU A 480 20.68 36.21 -19.15
C LEU A 480 19.96 34.97 -18.62
N ASN A 481 18.70 34.83 -19.03
CA ASN A 481 17.83 33.74 -18.65
C ASN A 481 17.59 32.79 -19.81
N TYR A 482 17.19 31.57 -19.47
CA TYR A 482 16.65 30.63 -20.42
C TYR A 482 15.29 30.13 -19.98
N ASN A 483 14.45 29.85 -20.97
CA ASN A 483 13.18 29.16 -20.81
C ASN A 483 13.30 27.78 -21.43
N GLN A 484 12.88 26.74 -20.72
CA GLN A 484 12.85 25.39 -21.26
C GLN A 484 11.46 24.81 -21.12
N LEU A 485 10.88 24.36 -22.23
CA LEU A 485 9.65 23.57 -22.29
C LEU A 485 10.00 22.15 -22.72
N SER A 486 9.45 21.14 -22.06
CA SER A 486 9.82 19.75 -22.32
C SER A 486 8.66 18.77 -22.21
N PRO A 487 7.88 18.58 -23.28
CA PRO A 487 6.91 17.50 -23.36
C PRO A 487 7.62 16.14 -23.40
N PHE A 488 6.98 15.11 -22.83
CA PHE A 488 7.49 13.74 -22.86
C PHE A 488 6.37 12.69 -22.88
N VAL A 489 6.72 11.51 -23.39
CA VAL A 489 5.97 10.28 -23.23
C VAL A 489 6.92 9.21 -22.68
N ALA A 490 6.50 8.47 -21.65
CA ALA A 490 7.27 7.37 -21.08
C ALA A 490 6.43 6.09 -21.03
N LEU A 491 6.98 5.01 -21.58
CA LEU A 491 6.43 3.65 -21.52
C LEU A 491 7.18 2.90 -20.41
N ASN A 492 6.44 2.42 -19.41
CA ASN A 492 7.01 1.74 -18.25
C ASN A 492 6.63 0.25 -18.31
N PHE A 493 7.64 -0.61 -18.19
CA PHE A 493 7.54 -2.04 -18.34
C PHE A 493 7.88 -2.75 -17.03
N ILE A 494 7.19 -3.85 -16.75
CA ILE A 494 7.55 -4.81 -15.71
C ILE A 494 7.83 -6.13 -16.43
N HIS A 495 9.08 -6.59 -16.30
CA HIS A 495 9.54 -7.84 -16.89
C HIS A 495 9.32 -9.01 -15.91
N ASP A 496 9.60 -8.80 -14.62
CA ASP A 496 9.44 -9.81 -13.58
C ASP A 496 9.11 -9.13 -12.23
N HIS A 497 8.04 -9.57 -11.57
CA HIS A 497 7.67 -9.04 -10.26
C HIS A 497 8.51 -9.63 -9.14
N SER A 498 8.89 -10.91 -9.21
CA SER A 498 9.59 -11.62 -8.12
C SER A 498 10.96 -11.00 -7.79
N ILE A 499 11.56 -10.28 -8.74
CA ILE A 499 12.89 -9.67 -8.65
C ILE A 499 12.92 -8.20 -9.13
N LEU A 500 11.80 -7.48 -9.04
CA LEU A 500 11.67 -6.06 -9.45
C LEU A 500 12.44 -5.71 -10.73
N SER A 501 12.22 -6.46 -11.81
CA SER A 501 12.83 -6.15 -13.09
C SER A 501 11.90 -5.24 -13.89
N ASN A 502 12.34 -4.02 -14.17
CA ASN A 502 11.55 -3.01 -14.87
C ASN A 502 12.34 -2.29 -15.96
N GLY A 503 11.61 -1.64 -16.86
CA GLY A 503 12.15 -0.82 -17.93
C GLY A 503 11.36 0.47 -18.08
N GLU A 504 12.02 1.55 -18.49
CA GLU A 504 11.37 2.79 -18.91
C GLU A 504 11.94 3.20 -20.27
N LEU A 505 11.08 3.24 -21.29
CA LEU A 505 11.39 3.88 -22.57
C LEU A 505 10.75 5.26 -22.59
N LYS A 506 11.58 6.30 -22.60
CA LYS A 506 11.14 7.68 -22.52
C LYS A 506 11.59 8.46 -23.74
N TYR A 507 10.63 9.08 -24.42
CA TYR A 507 10.89 10.08 -25.43
C TYR A 507 10.56 11.47 -24.89
N GLN A 508 11.50 12.38 -24.95
CA GLN A 508 11.40 13.73 -24.43
C GLN A 508 11.98 14.72 -25.43
N VAL A 509 11.27 15.83 -25.67
CA VAL A 509 11.76 16.93 -26.50
C VAL A 509 12.01 18.11 -25.58
N HIS A 510 13.13 18.82 -25.74
CA HIS A 510 13.43 20.05 -25.03
C HIS A 510 13.44 21.21 -26.02
N PHE A 511 12.50 22.14 -25.87
CA PHE A 511 12.53 23.44 -26.51
C PHE A 511 13.19 24.41 -25.54
N ILE A 512 14.36 24.92 -25.89
CA ILE A 512 15.14 25.83 -25.06
C ILE A 512 15.21 27.17 -25.79
N GLN A 513 14.81 28.24 -25.10
CA GLN A 513 14.96 29.61 -25.59
C GLN A 513 15.92 30.33 -24.65
N ASP A 514 17.11 30.64 -25.16
CA ASP A 514 18.16 31.33 -24.43
C ASP A 514 18.12 32.82 -24.78
N GLN A 515 18.17 33.70 -23.78
CA GLN A 515 18.47 35.12 -24.00
C GLN A 515 19.95 35.27 -24.34
N VAL A 516 20.28 35.97 -25.41
CA VAL A 516 21.66 36.23 -25.83
C VAL A 516 21.89 37.71 -26.05
N LEU A 517 23.14 38.18 -25.96
CA LEU A 517 23.48 39.53 -26.39
C LEU A 517 23.97 39.55 -27.83
N ASN A 518 23.36 40.42 -28.63
CA ASN A 518 23.81 40.73 -29.97
C ASN A 518 24.56 42.08 -29.95
N TYR A 519 25.83 42.04 -30.36
CA TYR A 519 26.73 43.18 -30.42
C TYR A 519 26.81 43.81 -31.82
N SER A 520 25.86 43.52 -32.72
CA SER A 520 25.83 44.10 -34.07
C SER A 520 25.57 45.61 -34.11
N GLU A 521 25.22 46.23 -32.99
CA GLU A 521 24.96 47.67 -32.86
C GLU A 521 25.84 48.32 -31.77
N LYS A 522 25.94 49.66 -31.75
CA LYS A 522 26.73 50.44 -30.76
C LYS A 522 26.29 50.24 -29.30
N LEU A 523 25.11 49.65 -29.07
CA LEU A 523 24.59 49.24 -27.77
C LEU A 523 24.13 47.77 -27.83
N PRO A 524 24.45 46.93 -26.83
CA PRO A 524 24.05 45.53 -26.83
C PRO A 524 22.52 45.39 -26.73
N ILE A 525 21.92 44.60 -27.62
CA ILE A 525 20.49 44.27 -27.59
C ILE A 525 20.35 42.81 -27.14
N THR A 526 19.35 42.53 -26.30
CA THR A 526 18.99 41.16 -25.92
C THR A 526 18.15 40.52 -27.02
N ASP A 527 18.66 39.45 -27.61
CA ASP A 527 18.00 38.63 -28.63
C ASP A 527 17.69 37.22 -28.05
N HIS A 528 17.02 36.37 -28.82
CA HIS A 528 16.63 35.03 -28.43
C HIS A 528 17.13 33.97 -29.40
N VAL A 529 17.79 32.95 -28.86
CA VAL A 529 18.20 31.75 -29.62
C VAL A 529 17.34 30.57 -29.18
N ASN A 530 16.78 29.87 -30.16
CA ASN A 530 15.96 28.68 -29.93
C ASN A 530 16.74 27.41 -30.28
N ASN A 531 16.89 26.51 -29.32
CA ASN A 531 17.52 25.21 -29.45
C ASN A 531 16.49 24.11 -29.23
N VAL A 532 16.59 23.02 -29.98
CA VAL A 532 15.70 21.86 -29.86
C VAL A 532 16.51 20.59 -29.68
N ILE A 533 16.24 19.87 -28.59
CA ILE A 533 16.89 18.61 -28.26
C ILE A 533 15.83 17.51 -28.24
N HIS A 534 16.03 16.48 -29.06
CA HIS A 534 15.26 15.24 -29.03
C HIS A 534 16.05 14.20 -28.22
N GLN A 535 15.39 13.59 -27.23
CA GLN A 535 15.99 12.58 -26.38
C GLN A 535 15.13 11.32 -26.36
N LEU A 536 15.72 10.18 -26.72
CA LEU A 536 15.14 8.85 -26.54
C LEU A 536 16.01 8.06 -25.57
N LYS A 537 15.48 7.76 -24.39
CA LYS A 537 16.20 7.04 -23.35
C LYS A 537 15.48 5.76 -22.97
N TYR A 538 16.19 4.63 -23.00
CA TYR A 538 15.75 3.40 -22.35
C TYR A 538 16.55 3.20 -21.06
N THR A 539 15.87 2.94 -19.95
CA THR A 539 16.49 2.57 -18.68
C THR A 539 15.95 1.21 -18.26
N PHE A 540 16.84 0.27 -17.95
CA PHE A 540 16.54 -1.03 -17.41
C PHE A 540 17.07 -1.13 -15.98
N VAL A 541 16.25 -1.65 -15.07
CA VAL A 541 16.66 -1.95 -13.69
C VAL A 541 16.28 -3.38 -13.35
N LYS A 542 17.19 -4.09 -12.71
CA LYS A 542 16.94 -5.42 -12.11
C LYS A 542 17.54 -5.43 -10.72
N THR A 543 16.69 -5.66 -9.72
CA THR A 543 17.07 -5.62 -8.30
C THR A 543 16.88 -7.02 -7.73
N HIS A 544 17.95 -7.70 -7.35
CA HIS A 544 17.87 -9.00 -6.68
C HIS A 544 18.63 -8.99 -5.36
N GLY A 545 18.40 -9.98 -4.50
CA GLY A 545 18.98 -10.01 -3.16
C GLY A 545 20.52 -9.97 -3.10
N LEU A 546 21.21 -10.26 -4.21
CA LEU A 546 22.68 -10.24 -4.27
C LEU A 546 23.24 -8.98 -4.98
N GLY A 547 22.39 -8.07 -5.48
CA GLY A 547 22.86 -6.92 -6.24
C GLY A 547 21.81 -6.21 -7.09
N ASN A 548 22.20 -5.05 -7.60
CA ASN A 548 21.37 -4.22 -8.49
C ASN A 548 22.10 -4.02 -9.82
N LEU A 549 21.41 -4.34 -10.91
CA LEU A 549 21.81 -3.97 -12.26
C LEU A 549 20.98 -2.78 -12.72
N ARG A 550 21.64 -1.74 -13.20
CA ARG A 550 21.01 -0.63 -13.91
C ARG A 550 21.75 -0.39 -15.21
N ALA A 551 21.05 -0.48 -16.33
CA ALA A 551 21.60 -0.13 -17.64
C ALA A 551 20.74 0.97 -18.26
N SER A 552 21.34 1.89 -19.01
CA SER A 552 20.59 2.82 -19.84
C SER A 552 21.28 3.13 -21.16
N ALA A 553 20.47 3.28 -22.20
CA ALA A 553 20.89 3.79 -23.50
C ALA A 553 20.15 5.09 -23.77
N ASN A 554 20.87 6.15 -24.11
CA ASN A 554 20.35 7.49 -24.34
C ASN A 554 20.80 7.98 -25.72
N LEU A 555 19.85 8.09 -26.65
CA LEU A 555 20.06 8.70 -27.96
C LEU A 555 19.56 10.14 -27.94
N GLN A 556 20.45 11.08 -28.19
CA GLN A 556 20.17 12.51 -28.20
C GLN A 556 20.51 13.11 -29.56
N TYR A 557 19.55 13.76 -30.18
CA TYR A 557 19.74 14.58 -31.38
C TYR A 557 19.45 16.04 -31.03
N GLU A 558 20.40 16.92 -31.28
CA GLU A 558 20.27 18.34 -30.98
C GLU A 558 20.48 19.18 -32.24
N ARG A 559 19.63 20.19 -32.38
CA ARG A 559 19.78 21.25 -33.36
C ARG A 559 19.89 22.57 -32.60
N TYR A 560 21.05 23.21 -32.72
CA TYR A 560 21.35 24.45 -32.03
C TYR A 560 21.90 25.51 -32.98
N LYS A 561 21.85 26.77 -32.54
CA LYS A 561 22.41 27.90 -33.29
C LYS A 561 23.35 28.68 -32.38
N ILE A 562 24.63 28.78 -32.73
CA ILE A 562 25.53 29.71 -32.05
C ILE A 562 25.26 31.12 -32.64
N ILE A 563 25.31 32.15 -31.80
CA ILE A 563 25.16 33.55 -32.23
C ILE A 563 26.12 33.82 -33.39
N ASN A 564 25.60 34.39 -34.48
CA ASN A 564 26.36 34.68 -35.72
C ASN A 564 26.97 33.47 -36.44
N SER A 565 26.41 32.26 -36.26
CA SER A 565 26.80 31.04 -36.98
C SER A 565 25.63 30.38 -37.71
N ASP A 566 25.95 29.39 -38.57
CA ASP A 566 24.98 28.47 -39.16
C ASP A 566 24.39 27.51 -38.12
N LYS A 567 23.26 26.88 -38.45
CA LYS A 567 22.64 25.88 -37.56
C LYS A 567 23.48 24.61 -37.56
N GLU A 568 23.97 24.23 -36.39
CA GLU A 568 24.71 23.00 -36.18
C GLU A 568 23.78 21.87 -35.72
N GLN A 569 24.18 20.63 -36.00
CA GLN A 569 23.46 19.42 -35.61
C GLN A 569 24.46 18.43 -35.05
N TYR A 570 24.12 17.78 -33.92
CA TYR A 570 24.89 16.64 -33.44
C TYR A 570 23.98 15.52 -32.97
N LEU A 571 24.49 14.30 -33.10
CA LEU A 571 23.89 13.06 -32.60
C LEU A 571 24.83 12.46 -31.56
N ARG A 572 24.29 12.12 -30.40
CA ARG A 572 25.04 11.54 -29.28
C ARG A 572 24.34 10.28 -28.80
N LEU A 573 25.11 9.22 -28.57
CA LEU A 573 24.66 8.00 -27.92
C LEU A 573 25.45 7.82 -26.62
N ASP A 574 24.77 7.82 -25.48
CA ASP A 574 25.36 7.44 -24.19
C ASP A 574 24.86 6.05 -23.79
N LEU A 575 25.80 5.19 -23.38
CA LEU A 575 25.52 3.87 -22.83
C LEU A 575 26.11 3.81 -21.42
N ASP A 576 25.23 3.66 -20.43
CA ASP A 576 25.62 3.54 -19.02
C ASP A 576 25.24 2.16 -18.50
N CYS A 577 26.15 1.48 -17.81
CA CYS A 577 25.85 0.24 -17.11
C CYS A 577 26.48 0.27 -15.71
N TYR A 578 25.67 -0.05 -14.71
CA TYR A 578 26.04 -0.04 -13.31
C TYR A 578 25.58 -1.34 -12.66
N GLN A 579 26.53 -2.07 -12.06
CA GLN A 579 26.26 -3.31 -11.34
C GLN A 579 26.89 -3.22 -9.95
N ASN A 580 26.06 -3.47 -8.93
CA ASN A 580 26.54 -3.65 -7.56
C ASN A 580 26.34 -5.08 -7.10
N TRP A 581 27.21 -5.52 -6.20
CA TRP A 581 27.16 -6.82 -5.55
C TRP A 581 27.13 -6.62 -4.04
N ILE A 582 26.23 -7.31 -3.36
CA ILE A 582 26.18 -7.35 -1.90
C ILE A 582 26.77 -8.69 -1.46
N TYR A 583 27.85 -8.64 -0.68
CA TYR A 583 28.42 -9.81 -0.04
C TYR A 583 28.46 -9.58 1.47
N LYS A 584 28.19 -10.64 2.25
CA LYS A 584 28.37 -10.60 3.70
C LYS A 584 29.87 -10.68 3.96
N LYS A 585 30.43 -9.70 4.67
CA LYS A 585 31.80 -9.77 5.14
C LYS A 585 31.85 -10.86 6.22
N GLU A 586 32.65 -11.90 6.01
CA GLU A 586 32.95 -12.85 7.10
C GLU A 586 33.72 -12.09 8.19
N GLU A 587 33.16 -12.04 9.39
CA GLU A 587 33.89 -11.61 10.57
C GLU A 587 34.77 -12.80 10.98
N GLY A 588 36.08 -12.64 10.77
CA GLY A 588 37.10 -13.64 11.12
C GLY A 588 37.58 -13.52 12.56
#